data_AF-A0A2H9L2P2-F1
#
_entry.id   AF-A0A2H9L2P2-F1
#
_cell.length_a   1.000
_cell.length_b   1.000
_cell.length_c   1.000
_cell.angle_alpha   90.00
_cell.angle_beta   90.00
_cell.angle_gamma   90.00
#
_symmetry.space_group_name_H-M   'P 1'
#
loop_
_entity.id
_entity.type
_entity.pdbx_description
1 polymer ?
#
loop_
_entity_poly.entity_id
_entity_poly.type
_entity_poly.pdbx_seq_one_letter_code
_entity_poly.pdbx_strand_id
1 'polypeptide(L)'
;MDRRVLLLLVGALLLSLYTHVMVFSEWHMPTYGNTMIHVAAARHLVEHGYYPLDNDYSYGGGISNLYVPVYRFALAEGVFLTGADYDIISRLFVMAFALLVPLGFFLLGRTAFGEWAGVAAAFLSSLVPELLIYTVRPLP
;
A
#
# COMPACT_ATOMS: atom_id res chain seq x y z
N MET A 1 -21.08 -18.43 3.16
CA MET A 1 -19.66 -18.73 3.37
C MET A 1 -19.53 -19.66 4.55
N ASP A 2 -18.86 -20.79 4.35
CA ASP A 2 -18.57 -21.75 5.43
C ASP A 2 -17.82 -21.03 6.58
N ARG A 3 -18.16 -21.34 7.83
CA ARG A 3 -17.48 -20.80 9.02
C ARG A 3 -15.98 -21.12 9.01
N ARG A 4 -15.58 -22.28 8.48
CA ARG A 4 -14.18 -22.68 8.33
C ARG A 4 -13.45 -21.79 7.33
N VAL A 5 -14.09 -21.49 6.20
CA VAL A 5 -13.58 -20.57 5.18
C VAL A 5 -13.38 -19.19 5.78
N LEU A 6 -14.34 -18.67 6.55
CA LEU A 6 -14.22 -17.38 7.24
C LEU A 6 -13.03 -17.36 8.21
N LEU A 7 -12.90 -18.37 9.06
CA LEU A 7 -11.81 -18.46 10.04
C LEU A 7 -10.44 -18.52 9.34
N LEU A 8 -10.34 -19.27 8.27
CA LEU A 8 -9.10 -19.36 7.48
C LEU A 8 -8.78 -18.06 6.76
N LEU A 9 -9.79 -17.38 6.20
CA LEU A 9 -9.59 -16.07 5.59
C LEU A 9 -9.10 -15.05 6.62
N VAL A 10 -9.70 -15.01 7.81
CA VAL A 10 -9.22 -14.18 8.92
C VAL A 10 -7.77 -14.54 9.27
N GLY A 11 -7.44 -15.83 9.31
CA GLY A 11 -6.07 -16.31 9.51
C GLY A 11 -5.09 -15.76 8.46
N ALA A 12 -5.44 -15.80 7.18
CA ALA A 12 -4.62 -15.23 6.10
C ALA A 12 -4.44 -13.72 6.25
N LEU A 13 -5.49 -12.99 6.63
CA LEU A 13 -5.42 -11.54 6.85
C LEU A 13 -4.51 -11.20 8.03
N LEU A 14 -4.64 -11.92 9.15
CA LEU A 14 -3.78 -11.71 10.32
C LEU A 14 -2.31 -12.06 10.01
N LEU A 15 -2.07 -13.11 9.23
CA LEU A 15 -0.74 -13.47 8.78
C LEU A 15 -0.13 -12.37 7.90
N SER A 16 -0.89 -11.85 6.94
CA SER A 16 -0.48 -10.74 6.09
C SER A 16 -0.17 -9.48 6.91
N LEU A 17 -1.03 -9.13 7.86
CA LEU A 17 -0.78 -8.01 8.77
C LEU A 17 0.52 -8.23 9.55
N TYR A 18 0.69 -9.41 10.16
CA TYR A 18 1.85 -9.75 10.98
C TYR A 18 3.16 -9.59 10.21
N THR A 19 3.24 -10.08 8.97
CA THR A 19 4.44 -9.93 8.14
C THR A 19 4.72 -8.49 7.74
N HIS A 20 3.70 -7.63 7.73
CA HIS A 20 3.84 -6.21 7.41
C HIS A 20 4.03 -5.30 8.64
N VAL A 21 3.88 -5.80 9.89
CA VAL A 21 4.10 -4.97 11.10
C VAL A 21 5.52 -4.38 11.14
N MET A 22 6.49 -5.02 10.49
CA MET A 22 7.87 -4.51 10.37
C MET A 22 7.95 -3.10 9.75
N VAL A 23 6.91 -2.67 9.00
CA VAL A 23 6.82 -1.28 8.53
C VAL A 23 6.83 -0.26 9.65
N PHE A 24 6.53 -0.62 10.90
CA PHE A 24 6.53 0.32 12.02
C PHE A 24 7.83 0.30 12.83
N SER A 25 8.60 -0.78 12.76
CA SER A 25 9.76 -0.99 13.62
C SER A 25 11.09 -0.86 12.89
N GLU A 26 11.15 -1.16 11.59
CA GLU A 26 12.43 -1.38 10.90
C GLU A 26 12.76 -0.34 9.84
N TRP A 27 11.75 0.38 9.31
CA TRP A 27 11.94 1.18 8.10
C TRP A 27 11.27 2.55 8.18
N HIS A 28 11.83 3.56 7.51
CA HIS A 28 11.11 4.79 7.21
C HIS A 28 10.29 4.60 5.94
N MET A 29 8.99 4.85 6.04
CA MET A 29 8.09 4.71 4.91
C MET A 29 7.80 6.08 4.30
N PRO A 30 7.83 6.19 2.97
CA PRO A 30 8.08 5.10 2.02
C PRO A 30 9.58 4.74 1.79
N THR A 31 9.89 3.44 1.62
CA THR A 31 11.27 2.88 1.61
C THR A 31 12.03 2.85 0.28
N TYR A 32 11.39 3.12 -0.87
CA TYR A 32 12.07 2.99 -2.18
C TYR A 32 12.83 4.25 -2.60
N GLY A 33 13.87 4.04 -3.40
CA GLY A 33 14.53 5.09 -4.16
C GLY A 33 13.49 5.83 -5.02
N ASN A 34 13.43 7.14 -4.85
CA ASN A 34 12.42 8.06 -5.37
C ASN A 34 11.10 8.16 -4.60
N THR A 35 10.78 7.37 -3.57
CA THR A 35 9.41 7.44 -3.02
C THR A 35 9.06 8.75 -2.31
N MET A 36 10.07 9.50 -1.87
CA MET A 36 9.90 10.89 -1.39
C MET A 36 9.31 11.83 -2.45
N ILE A 37 9.40 11.50 -3.74
CA ILE A 37 8.73 12.27 -4.79
C ILE A 37 7.21 12.24 -4.63
N HIS A 38 6.65 11.15 -4.10
CA HIS A 38 5.21 11.05 -3.85
C HIS A 38 4.81 11.96 -2.70
N VAL A 39 5.64 12.01 -1.65
CA VAL A 39 5.47 12.91 -0.51
C VAL A 39 5.60 14.37 -0.94
N ALA A 40 6.59 14.72 -1.77
CA ALA A 40 6.79 16.10 -2.25
C ALA A 40 5.58 16.61 -3.04
N ALA A 41 5.09 15.82 -4.00
CA ALA A 41 3.91 16.18 -4.78
C ALA A 41 2.62 16.22 -3.94
N ALA A 42 2.45 15.29 -3.01
CA ALA A 42 1.31 15.28 -2.09
C ALA A 42 1.34 16.50 -1.15
N ARG A 43 2.52 16.86 -0.64
CA ARG A 43 2.74 18.05 0.18
C ARG A 43 2.42 19.33 -0.55
N HIS A 44 2.89 19.47 -1.79
CA HIS A 44 2.52 20.60 -2.64
C HIS A 44 1.00 20.72 -2.78
N LEU A 45 0.31 19.60 -3.03
CA LEU A 45 -1.15 19.59 -3.16
C LEU A 45 -1.83 20.09 -1.87
N VAL A 46 -1.36 19.66 -0.70
CA VAL A 46 -1.90 20.12 0.60
C VAL A 46 -1.58 21.60 0.86
N GLU A 47 -0.37 22.05 0.54
CA GLU A 47 0.08 23.43 0.82
C GLU A 47 -0.47 24.47 -0.16
N HIS A 48 -0.75 24.08 -1.40
CA HIS A 48 -1.10 25.01 -2.48
C HIS A 48 -2.47 24.76 -3.11
N GLY A 49 -3.13 23.64 -2.81
CA GLY A 49 -4.48 23.33 -3.28
C GLY A 49 -4.58 22.89 -4.75
N TYR A 50 -3.45 22.67 -5.43
CA TYR A 50 -3.41 22.14 -6.79
C TYR A 50 -2.28 21.12 -6.95
N TYR A 51 -2.40 20.19 -7.90
CA TYR A 51 -1.39 19.17 -8.13
C TYR A 51 -0.30 19.68 -9.09
N PRO A 52 1.00 19.44 -8.83
CA PRO A 52 2.09 19.93 -9.67
C PRO A 52 2.22 19.09 -10.95
N LEU A 53 1.34 19.35 -11.94
CA LEU A 53 1.31 18.65 -13.23
C LEU A 53 2.50 19.01 -14.12
N ASP A 54 2.84 20.30 -14.18
CA ASP A 54 3.82 20.80 -15.15
C ASP A 54 5.26 20.82 -14.61
N ASN A 55 5.43 20.59 -13.30
CA ASN A 55 6.73 20.64 -12.64
C ASN A 55 6.82 19.59 -11.54
N ASP A 56 7.22 18.37 -11.90
CA ASP A 56 7.45 17.30 -10.94
C ASP A 56 8.69 17.60 -10.09
N TYR A 57 8.56 17.46 -8.77
CA TYR A 57 9.67 17.68 -7.83
C TYR A 57 10.74 16.59 -7.89
N SER A 58 10.47 15.51 -8.62
CA SER A 58 11.46 14.48 -8.95
C SER A 58 12.67 15.07 -9.67
N TYR A 59 13.88 14.58 -9.34
CA TYR A 59 15.12 14.86 -10.07
C TYR A 59 15.49 16.36 -10.26
N GLY A 60 14.99 17.25 -9.39
CA GLY A 60 15.34 18.67 -9.42
C GLY A 60 14.37 19.58 -10.18
N GLY A 61 13.22 19.08 -10.64
CA GLY A 61 12.21 19.91 -11.30
C GLY A 61 12.37 20.03 -12.82
N GLY A 62 11.46 20.78 -13.44
CA GLY A 62 11.52 21.18 -14.84
C GLY A 62 10.98 20.17 -15.84
N ILE A 63 10.37 19.09 -15.38
CA ILE A 63 9.71 18.07 -16.21
C ILE A 63 8.25 17.89 -15.80
N SER A 64 7.39 17.56 -16.75
CA SER A 64 6.00 17.23 -16.46
C SER A 64 5.89 15.97 -15.60
N ASN A 65 4.87 15.94 -14.76
CA ASN A 65 4.62 14.87 -13.83
C ASN A 65 3.90 13.69 -14.51
N LEU A 66 4.66 12.60 -14.72
CA LEU A 66 4.16 11.41 -15.42
C LEU A 66 3.66 10.30 -14.49
N TYR A 67 3.75 10.50 -13.17
CA TYR A 67 3.34 9.48 -12.21
C TYR A 67 1.82 9.39 -12.08
N VAL A 68 1.32 8.16 -11.96
CA VAL A 68 -0.10 7.91 -11.67
C VAL A 68 -0.47 8.61 -10.36
N PRO A 69 -1.44 9.54 -10.37
CA PRO A 69 -1.64 10.47 -9.25
C PRO A 69 -2.33 9.83 -8.04
N VAL A 70 -3.05 8.72 -8.21
CA VAL A 70 -3.96 8.14 -7.21
C VAL A 70 -3.31 8.00 -5.83
N TYR A 71 -2.11 7.40 -5.75
CA TYR A 71 -1.42 7.24 -4.47
C TYR A 71 -1.04 8.58 -3.82
N ARG A 72 -0.64 9.58 -4.61
CA ARG A 72 -0.24 10.90 -4.12
C ARG A 72 -1.45 11.70 -3.61
N PHE A 73 -2.58 11.61 -4.29
CA PHE A 73 -3.83 12.18 -3.81
C PHE A 73 -4.30 11.49 -2.53
N ALA A 74 -4.23 10.15 -2.48
CA ALA A 74 -4.58 9.41 -1.27
C ALA A 74 -3.70 9.78 -0.07
N LEU A 75 -2.38 9.99 -0.28
CA LEU A 75 -1.48 10.51 0.75
C LEU A 75 -1.88 11.92 1.20
N ALA A 76 -2.10 12.83 0.25
CA ALA A 76 -2.50 14.22 0.53
C ALA A 76 -3.82 14.28 1.32
N GLU A 77 -4.82 13.53 0.90
CA GLU A 77 -6.11 13.42 1.58
C GLU A 77 -5.96 12.82 2.98
N GLY A 78 -5.16 11.75 3.13
CA GLY A 78 -4.90 11.14 4.44
C GLY A 78 -4.29 12.14 5.43
N VAL A 79 -3.29 12.90 4.99
CA VAL A 79 -2.67 13.96 5.81
C VAL A 79 -3.65 15.10 6.08
N PHE A 80 -4.36 15.58 5.07
CA PHE A 80 -5.32 16.69 5.21
C PHE A 80 -6.46 16.34 6.18
N LEU A 81 -7.00 15.13 6.11
CA LEU A 81 -8.14 14.71 6.93
C LEU A 81 -7.76 14.37 8.38
N THR A 82 -6.53 13.91 8.62
CA THR A 82 -6.12 13.43 9.95
C THR A 82 -5.17 14.36 10.68
N GLY A 83 -4.46 15.24 9.97
CA GLY A 83 -3.35 16.03 10.51
C GLY A 83 -2.09 15.21 10.86
N ALA A 84 -2.07 13.90 10.56
CA ALA A 84 -0.90 13.06 10.76
C ALA A 84 0.18 13.36 9.71
N ASP A 85 1.43 12.99 10.02
CA ASP A 85 2.52 13.16 9.07
C ASP A 85 2.46 12.16 7.90
N TYR A 86 3.18 12.48 6.83
CA TYR A 86 3.24 11.61 5.65
C TYR A 86 3.86 10.24 5.93
N ASP A 87 4.72 10.13 6.94
CA ASP A 87 5.37 8.87 7.32
C ASP A 87 4.35 7.89 7.90
N ILE A 88 3.56 8.31 8.90
CA ILE A 88 2.49 7.49 9.49
C ILE A 88 1.43 7.15 8.46
N ILE A 89 0.97 8.12 7.66
CA ILE A 89 -0.04 7.86 6.62
C ILE A 89 0.48 6.85 5.60
N SER A 90 1.73 6.95 5.18
CA SER A 90 2.34 5.99 4.26
C SER A 90 2.38 4.58 4.84
N ARG A 91 2.73 4.42 6.13
CA ARG A 91 2.71 3.12 6.83
C ARG A 91 1.29 2.54 6.89
N LEU A 92 0.29 3.38 7.19
CA LEU A 92 -1.10 2.95 7.24
C LEU A 92 -1.61 2.50 5.86
N PHE A 93 -1.18 3.15 4.78
CA PHE A 93 -1.48 2.66 3.42
C PHE A 93 -0.87 1.28 3.17
N VAL A 94 0.37 1.03 3.59
CA VAL A 94 0.96 -0.32 3.47
C VAL A 94 0.12 -1.35 4.24
N MET A 95 -0.31 -1.03 5.46
CA MET A 95 -1.18 -1.92 6.24
C MET A 95 -2.54 -2.14 5.58
N ALA A 96 -3.10 -1.13 4.94
CA ALA A 96 -4.32 -1.27 4.16
C ALA A 96 -4.11 -2.22 2.96
N PHE A 97 -3.01 -2.09 2.22
CA PHE A 97 -2.67 -3.03 1.15
C PHE A 97 -2.43 -4.45 1.68
N ALA A 98 -1.78 -4.60 2.84
CA ALA A 98 -1.59 -5.89 3.49
C ALA A 98 -2.92 -6.62 3.79
N LEU A 99 -4.02 -5.89 3.97
CA LEU A 99 -5.37 -6.45 4.10
C LEU A 99 -6.03 -6.69 2.74
N LEU A 100 -5.93 -5.73 1.83
CA LEU A 100 -6.68 -5.74 0.57
C LEU A 100 -6.16 -6.79 -0.41
N VAL A 101 -4.84 -7.04 -0.46
CA VAL A 101 -4.23 -8.01 -1.37
C VAL A 101 -4.79 -9.43 -1.15
N PRO A 102 -4.70 -10.02 0.06
CA PRO A 102 -5.27 -11.36 0.31
C PRO A 102 -6.79 -11.41 0.13
N LEU A 103 -7.52 -10.33 0.42
CA LEU A 103 -8.96 -10.23 0.11
C LEU A 103 -9.21 -10.28 -1.40
N GLY A 104 -8.43 -9.55 -2.19
CA GLY A 104 -8.52 -9.56 -3.65
C GLY A 104 -8.28 -10.95 -4.23
N PHE A 105 -7.22 -11.63 -3.78
CA PHE A 105 -6.94 -13.01 -4.17
C PHE A 105 -8.02 -13.99 -3.71
N PHE A 106 -8.58 -13.80 -2.51
CA PHE A 106 -9.74 -14.58 -2.06
C PHE A 106 -10.92 -14.45 -3.01
N LEU A 107 -11.30 -13.22 -3.37
CA LEU A 107 -12.43 -12.96 -4.26
C LEU A 107 -12.19 -13.55 -5.66
N LEU A 108 -11.00 -13.39 -6.20
CA LEU A 108 -10.62 -13.95 -7.50
C LEU A 108 -10.68 -15.47 -7.49
N GLY A 109 -10.00 -16.12 -6.53
CA GLY A 109 -9.98 -17.58 -6.41
C GLY A 109 -11.36 -18.17 -6.13
N ARG A 110 -12.16 -17.49 -5.29
CA ARG A 110 -13.55 -17.87 -5.02
C ARG A 110 -14.41 -17.83 -6.27
N THR A 111 -14.28 -16.76 -7.07
CA THR A 111 -15.08 -16.56 -8.28
C THR A 111 -14.73 -17.59 -9.35
N ALA A 112 -13.46 -17.94 -9.47
CA ALA A 112 -13.00 -18.88 -10.49
C ALA A 112 -13.21 -20.35 -10.11
N PHE A 113 -12.95 -20.73 -8.85
CA PHE A 113 -12.82 -22.13 -8.44
C PHE A 113 -13.47 -22.49 -7.09
N GLY A 114 -14.22 -21.56 -6.48
CA GLY A 114 -14.95 -21.78 -5.23
C GLY A 114 -14.21 -21.36 -3.96
N GLU A 115 -14.92 -21.36 -2.83
CA GLU A 115 -14.48 -20.71 -1.58
C GLU A 115 -13.12 -21.22 -1.06
N TRP A 116 -12.87 -22.53 -1.15
CA TRP A 116 -11.60 -23.13 -0.71
C TRP A 116 -10.39 -22.72 -1.56
N ALA A 117 -10.58 -22.57 -2.88
CA ALA A 117 -9.54 -22.05 -3.76
C ALA A 117 -9.24 -20.58 -3.46
N GLY A 118 -10.28 -19.79 -3.14
CA GLY A 118 -10.12 -18.42 -2.64
C GLY A 118 -9.27 -18.36 -1.37
N VAL A 119 -9.55 -19.22 -0.39
CA VAL A 119 -8.76 -19.27 0.85
C VAL A 119 -7.30 -19.63 0.57
N ALA A 120 -7.06 -20.63 -0.27
CA ALA A 120 -5.70 -21.01 -0.66
C ALA A 120 -4.96 -19.84 -1.33
N ALA A 121 -5.62 -19.14 -2.26
CA ALA A 121 -5.06 -17.96 -2.93
C ALA A 121 -4.72 -16.82 -1.93
N ALA A 122 -5.59 -16.57 -0.96
CA ALA A 122 -5.34 -15.57 0.09
C ALA A 122 -4.08 -15.91 0.90
N PHE A 123 -3.97 -17.15 1.39
CA PHE A 123 -2.79 -17.60 2.15
C PHE A 123 -1.50 -17.51 1.34
N LEU A 124 -1.52 -17.96 0.09
CA LEU A 124 -0.36 -17.86 -0.79
C LEU A 124 0.05 -16.41 -0.98
N SER A 125 -0.89 -15.49 -1.23
CA SER A 125 -0.57 -14.07 -1.40
C SER A 125 0.04 -13.42 -0.14
N SER A 126 -0.29 -13.91 1.06
CA SER A 126 0.25 -13.40 2.33
C SER A 126 1.67 -13.90 2.63
N LEU A 127 2.16 -14.91 1.91
CA LEU A 127 3.44 -15.57 2.15
C LEU A 127 4.47 -15.35 1.04
N VAL A 128 4.05 -14.90 -0.14
CA VAL A 128 4.93 -14.71 -1.30
C VAL A 128 5.92 -13.55 -1.02
N PRO A 129 7.23 -13.82 -0.94
CA PRO A 129 8.24 -12.82 -0.61
C PRO A 129 8.22 -11.61 -1.53
N GLU A 130 7.91 -11.78 -2.82
CA GLU A 130 7.84 -10.70 -3.79
C GLU A 130 6.74 -9.70 -3.44
N LEU A 131 5.59 -10.16 -2.97
CA LEU A 131 4.49 -9.29 -2.53
C LEU A 131 4.82 -8.56 -1.22
N LEU A 132 5.71 -9.14 -0.40
CA LEU A 132 6.28 -8.49 0.78
C LEU A 132 7.36 -7.48 0.36
N ILE A 133 8.24 -7.82 -0.57
CA ILE A 133 9.38 -6.98 -0.97
C ILE A 133 8.92 -5.64 -1.52
N TYR A 134 7.78 -5.57 -2.21
CA TYR A 134 7.20 -4.32 -2.76
C TYR A 134 6.43 -3.48 -1.74
N THR A 135 6.29 -3.95 -0.50
CA THR A 135 5.58 -3.24 0.58
C THR A 135 6.46 -2.97 1.81
N VAL A 136 7.49 -3.79 2.06
CA VAL A 136 8.29 -3.71 3.31
C VAL A 136 9.81 -3.66 3.12
N ARG A 137 10.37 -3.87 1.92
CA ARG A 137 11.84 -3.96 1.76
C ARG A 137 12.42 -2.85 0.86
N PRO A 138 13.47 -2.13 1.26
CA PRO A 138 14.26 -1.33 0.33
C PRO A 138 14.98 -2.25 -0.67
N LEU A 139 14.95 -1.90 -1.96
CA LEU A 139 15.78 -2.58 -2.97
C LEU A 139 17.27 -2.34 -2.67
N PRO A 140 18.16 -3.30 -2.94
CA PRO A 140 19.61 -3.16 -2.73
C PRO A 140 20.22 -2.01 -3.53
#